data_AF-A0A939L2N8-F1
#
_entry.id   AF-A0A939L2N8-F1
#
_cell.length_a   1.000
_cell.length_b   1.000
_cell.length_c   1.000
_cell.angle_alpha   90.00
_cell.angle_beta   90.00
_cell.angle_gamma   90.00
#
_symmetry.space_group_name_H-M   'P 1'
#
loop_
_entity.id
_entity.type
_entity.pdbx_description
1 polymer ?
#
loop_
_entity_poly.entity_id
_entity_poly.type
_entity_poly.pdbx_seq_one_letter_code
_entity_poly.pdbx_strand_id
1 'polypeptide(L)'
;MLRAGSSPTRRRPAPLLGWLLPTAVTAAAVVVAVVVSAGARAEVLWCGATATVLVAVVAAESARRGRALAELREEHARRVDELSHRLAAQEEELDRMASVELRKLVAGARYGSSIDVLLKPFQRPNPFLSQRFRRPLEMVVRGIAQVVNDEVGRRDSAERAFVHLTRRVQAINHRQAKDLREMEDRHGNDPAVFEDLLRLDHGNALVGRLGDSIAVLNGARPGRQWTRPIALYSVLRGGMSRIVEYQRVDLHPVAQISVIGPAVEPLIHAVSELLDNATRYSPPHSHVHLSASEVQSGIAVEIEDGGLGLTDEARIRAERSIREAMVSKDFDDLTESPRLGFTVLGRLCQAYGFQLSLRRSAYGGVRAVLVVPKELLTTAPPTGRAHGIGAFSGPRALPVNQARHAAPSRPWGVRATSEGVGPSYGSTNPWGPPVTA
;
A
#
# COMPACT_ATOMS: atom_id res chain seq x y z
N MET A 1 11.52 -7.07 -35.35
CA MET A 1 12.23 -6.48 -36.49
C MET A 1 12.41 -7.54 -37.55
N LEU A 2 11.62 -7.45 -38.61
CA LEU A 2 11.64 -8.33 -39.78
C LEU A 2 12.96 -8.18 -40.53
N ARG A 3 13.60 -9.30 -40.88
CA ARG A 3 14.55 -9.37 -42.00
C ARG A 3 13.84 -10.05 -43.17
N ALA A 4 12.90 -9.31 -43.76
CA ALA A 4 12.36 -9.61 -45.08
C ALA A 4 13.39 -9.15 -46.11
N GLY A 5 14.06 -10.10 -46.75
CA GLY A 5 15.18 -9.78 -47.63
C GLY A 5 15.81 -11.01 -48.27
N SER A 6 15.00 -11.86 -48.90
CA SER A 6 15.52 -12.70 -49.98
C SER A 6 14.61 -12.48 -51.19
N SER A 7 15.09 -11.60 -52.05
CA SER A 7 14.56 -11.19 -53.34
C SER A 7 13.93 -12.35 -54.10
N PRO A 8 12.77 -12.16 -54.77
CA PRO A 8 12.34 -13.14 -55.76
C PRO A 8 13.36 -13.07 -56.88
N THR A 9 14.28 -14.04 -56.93
CA THR A 9 15.11 -14.25 -58.11
C THR A 9 14.15 -14.46 -59.27
N ARG A 10 13.96 -13.39 -60.04
CA ARG A 10 13.17 -13.33 -61.26
C ARG A 10 13.88 -14.24 -62.27
N ARG A 11 13.71 -15.56 -62.13
CA ARG A 11 14.19 -16.52 -63.12
C ARG A 11 13.45 -16.20 -64.40
N ARG A 12 14.23 -15.75 -65.39
CA ARG A 12 13.77 -15.50 -66.76
C ARG A 12 12.91 -16.68 -67.23
N PRO A 13 11.87 -16.43 -68.04
CA PRO A 13 11.03 -17.50 -68.56
C PRO A 13 11.93 -18.45 -69.37
N ALA A 14 12.19 -19.62 -68.80
CA ALA A 14 12.93 -20.70 -69.43
C ALA A 14 12.18 -21.48 -70.53
N PRO A 15 10.85 -21.34 -70.79
CA PRO A 15 10.23 -22.22 -71.78
C PRO A 15 10.62 -21.82 -73.21
N LEU A 16 10.99 -20.57 -73.50
CA LEU A 16 11.32 -20.16 -74.87
C LEU A 16 12.66 -20.73 -75.36
N LEU A 17 13.66 -20.84 -74.48
CA LEU A 17 14.99 -21.34 -74.87
C LEU A 17 14.98 -22.84 -75.16
N GLY A 18 14.19 -23.61 -74.41
CA GLY A 18 14.09 -25.07 -74.57
C GLY A 18 13.43 -25.50 -75.87
N TRP A 19 12.48 -24.70 -76.38
CA TRP A 19 11.78 -24.97 -77.65
C TRP A 19 12.57 -24.54 -78.90
N LEU A 20 13.63 -23.75 -78.74
CA LEU A 20 14.55 -23.36 -79.83
C LEU A 20 15.69 -24.36 -80.05
N LEU A 21 15.92 -25.29 -79.12
CA LEU A 21 16.99 -26.28 -79.23
C LEU A 21 16.75 -27.33 -80.34
N PRO A 22 15.53 -27.89 -80.54
CA PRO A 22 15.27 -28.81 -81.64
C PRO A 22 15.45 -28.12 -83.01
N THR A 23 15.03 -26.87 -83.14
CA THR A 23 15.17 -26.09 -84.39
C THR A 23 16.61 -25.70 -84.67
N ALA A 24 17.43 -25.46 -83.64
CA ALA A 24 18.86 -25.25 -83.80
C ALA A 24 19.59 -26.53 -84.22
N VAL A 25 19.20 -27.69 -83.69
CA VAL A 25 19.79 -29.00 -84.04
C VAL A 25 19.43 -29.40 -85.47
N THR A 26 18.19 -29.17 -85.93
CA THR A 26 17.82 -29.41 -87.33
C THR A 26 18.56 -28.47 -88.29
N ALA A 27 18.65 -27.18 -87.96
CA ALA A 27 19.37 -26.22 -88.78
C ALA A 27 20.86 -26.59 -88.89
N ALA A 28 21.49 -27.00 -87.78
CA ALA A 28 22.88 -27.48 -87.78
C ALA A 28 23.05 -28.75 -88.63
N ALA A 29 22.14 -29.73 -88.52
CA ALA A 29 22.20 -30.95 -89.32
C ALA A 29 22.04 -30.69 -90.83
N VAL A 30 21.15 -29.77 -91.22
CA VAL A 30 20.95 -29.35 -92.61
C VAL A 30 22.20 -28.65 -93.15
N VAL A 31 22.81 -27.74 -92.37
CA VAL A 31 24.04 -27.05 -92.76
C VAL A 31 25.20 -28.05 -92.97
N VAL A 32 25.35 -29.02 -92.07
CA VAL A 32 26.40 -30.06 -92.19
C VAL A 32 26.14 -30.96 -93.41
N ALA A 33 24.89 -31.34 -93.68
CA ALA A 33 24.55 -32.18 -94.83
C ALA A 33 24.87 -31.54 -96.20
N VAL A 34 24.89 -30.20 -96.30
CA VAL A 34 25.25 -29.48 -97.53
C VAL A 34 26.75 -29.59 -97.85
N VAL A 35 27.60 -29.71 -96.83
CA VAL A 35 29.07 -29.69 -96.96
C VAL A 35 29.68 -31.10 -97.12
N VAL A 36 28.90 -32.16 -96.87
CA VAL A 36 29.35 -33.55 -96.90
C VAL A 36 29.12 -34.21 -98.28
N SER A 37 29.96 -35.20 -98.63
CA SER A 37 29.92 -35.95 -99.91
C SER A 37 28.58 -36.69 -100.11
N ALA A 38 28.16 -36.88 -101.37
CA ALA A 38 26.84 -37.42 -101.72
C ALA A 38 26.51 -38.77 -101.05
N GLY A 39 27.50 -39.62 -100.81
CA GLY A 39 27.33 -40.92 -100.14
C GLY A 39 27.06 -40.85 -98.63
N ALA A 40 27.42 -39.74 -97.95
CA ALA A 40 27.31 -39.60 -96.49
C ALA A 40 26.20 -38.62 -96.05
N ARG A 41 25.51 -37.95 -96.98
CA ARG A 41 24.41 -37.01 -96.68
C ARG A 41 23.23 -37.69 -95.99
N ALA A 42 22.87 -38.91 -96.40
CA ALA A 42 21.76 -39.65 -95.83
C ALA A 42 22.01 -40.02 -94.35
N GLU A 43 23.22 -40.46 -94.02
CA GLU A 43 23.66 -40.78 -92.66
C GLU A 43 23.58 -39.54 -91.74
N VAL A 44 24.11 -38.40 -92.21
CA VAL A 44 24.08 -37.13 -91.45
C VAL A 44 22.65 -36.65 -91.21
N LEU A 45 21.76 -36.79 -92.19
CA LEU A 45 20.35 -36.42 -92.03
C LEU A 45 19.62 -37.34 -91.04
N TRP A 46 19.89 -38.64 -91.05
CA TRP A 46 19.33 -39.58 -90.07
C TRP A 46 19.85 -39.33 -88.64
N CYS A 47 21.15 -39.06 -88.47
CA CYS A 47 21.72 -38.65 -87.19
C CYS A 47 21.14 -37.31 -86.70
N GLY A 48 20.95 -36.35 -87.60
CA GLY A 48 20.32 -35.07 -87.28
C GLY A 48 18.86 -35.19 -86.87
N ALA A 49 18.09 -36.01 -87.58
CA ALA A 49 16.68 -36.28 -87.27
C ALA A 49 16.53 -36.97 -85.90
N THR A 50 17.34 -38.00 -85.63
CA THR A 50 17.32 -38.71 -84.34
C THR A 50 17.73 -37.81 -83.17
N ALA A 51 18.79 -37.00 -83.34
CA ALA A 51 19.20 -35.99 -82.35
C ALA A 51 18.09 -34.96 -82.08
N THR A 52 17.41 -34.49 -83.13
CA THR A 52 16.29 -33.54 -83.01
C THR A 52 15.14 -34.12 -82.18
N VAL A 53 14.75 -35.37 -82.47
CA VAL A 53 13.66 -36.04 -81.75
C VAL A 53 14.03 -36.23 -80.26
N LEU A 54 15.26 -36.66 -79.97
CA LEU A 54 15.73 -36.80 -78.58
C LEU A 54 15.70 -35.47 -77.83
N VAL A 55 16.20 -34.39 -78.45
CA VAL A 55 16.17 -33.04 -77.85
C VAL A 55 14.74 -32.55 -77.64
N ALA A 56 13.83 -32.79 -78.60
CA ALA A 56 12.43 -32.43 -78.47
C ALA A 56 11.73 -33.17 -77.31
N VAL A 57 11.99 -34.48 -77.14
CA VAL A 57 11.43 -35.28 -76.03
C VAL A 57 11.94 -34.78 -74.68
N VAL A 58 13.25 -34.53 -74.55
CA VAL A 58 13.85 -33.98 -73.32
C VAL A 58 13.30 -32.57 -73.01
N ALA A 59 13.14 -31.72 -74.03
CA ALA A 59 12.51 -30.41 -73.90
C ALA A 59 11.04 -30.52 -73.45
N ALA A 60 10.27 -31.47 -73.99
CA ALA A 60 8.88 -31.68 -73.61
C ALA A 60 8.74 -32.19 -72.17
N GLU A 61 9.54 -33.18 -71.77
CA GLU A 61 9.56 -33.72 -70.41
C GLU A 61 10.06 -32.70 -69.38
N SER A 62 11.09 -31.92 -69.71
CA SER A 62 11.54 -30.82 -68.83
C SER A 62 10.49 -29.73 -68.67
N ALA A 63 9.76 -29.37 -69.75
CA ALA A 63 8.65 -28.44 -69.68
C ALA A 63 7.45 -29.00 -68.90
N ARG A 64 7.16 -30.30 -69.02
CA ARG A 64 6.12 -31.00 -68.26
C ARG A 64 6.45 -31.05 -66.77
N ARG A 65 7.67 -31.48 -66.41
CA ARG A 65 8.16 -31.47 -65.03
C ARG A 65 8.22 -30.06 -64.47
N GLY A 66 8.60 -29.08 -65.29
CA GLY A 66 8.61 -27.66 -64.91
C GLY A 66 7.22 -27.13 -64.54
N ARG A 67 6.18 -27.49 -65.31
CA ARG A 67 4.78 -27.16 -65.00
C ARG A 67 4.27 -27.84 -63.72
N ALA A 68 4.51 -29.14 -63.59
CA ALA A 68 4.13 -29.88 -62.37
C ALA A 68 4.80 -29.29 -61.10
N LEU A 69 6.07 -28.88 -61.20
CA LEU A 69 6.77 -28.23 -60.10
C LEU A 69 6.27 -26.80 -59.82
N ALA A 70 5.75 -26.10 -60.82
CA ALA A 70 5.15 -24.78 -60.64
C ALA A 70 3.81 -24.90 -59.89
N GLU A 71 2.95 -25.84 -60.29
CA GLU A 71 1.68 -26.13 -59.60
C GLU A 71 1.89 -26.52 -58.14
N LEU A 72 2.81 -27.45 -57.87
CA LEU A 72 3.18 -27.85 -56.49
C LEU A 72 3.72 -26.67 -55.66
N ARG A 73 4.49 -25.76 -56.26
CA ARG A 73 5.00 -24.56 -55.57
C ARG A 73 3.89 -23.58 -55.26
N GLU A 74 2.95 -23.37 -56.18
CA GLU A 74 1.79 -22.51 -55.95
C GLU A 74 0.90 -23.06 -54.83
N GLU A 75 0.62 -24.37 -54.84
CA GLU A 75 -0.12 -25.01 -53.75
C GLU A 75 0.59 -24.87 -52.40
N HIS A 76 1.91 -25.09 -52.38
CA HIS A 76 2.69 -24.97 -51.16
C HIS A 76 2.72 -23.52 -50.67
N ALA A 77 2.89 -22.55 -51.57
CA ALA A 77 2.85 -21.12 -51.23
C ALA A 77 1.48 -20.73 -50.65
N ARG A 78 0.36 -21.20 -51.24
CA ARG A 78 -0.99 -20.96 -50.71
C ARG A 78 -1.18 -21.55 -49.32
N ARG A 79 -0.71 -22.78 -49.07
CA ARG A 79 -0.79 -23.41 -47.74
C ARG A 79 0.04 -22.65 -46.70
N VAL A 80 1.24 -22.19 -47.07
CA VAL A 80 2.10 -21.41 -46.17
C VAL A 80 1.45 -20.06 -45.84
N ASP A 81 0.90 -19.36 -46.85
CA ASP A 81 0.16 -18.11 -46.63
C ASP A 81 -1.05 -18.33 -45.71
N GLU A 82 -1.87 -19.34 -45.97
CA GLU A 82 -3.05 -19.67 -45.15
C GLU A 82 -2.66 -19.97 -43.69
N LEU A 83 -1.63 -20.78 -43.47
CA LEU A 83 -1.14 -21.09 -42.13
C LEU A 83 -0.55 -19.86 -41.44
N SER A 84 0.19 -19.02 -42.17
CA SER A 84 0.78 -17.80 -41.62
C SER A 84 -0.31 -16.79 -41.19
N HIS A 85 -1.35 -16.62 -41.99
CA HIS A 85 -2.49 -15.78 -41.66
C HIS A 85 -3.27 -16.30 -40.44
N ARG A 86 -3.47 -17.62 -40.33
CA ARG A 86 -4.10 -18.23 -39.15
C ARG A 86 -3.27 -18.03 -37.88
N LEU A 87 -1.95 -18.19 -37.98
CA LEU A 87 -1.05 -18.02 -36.85
C LEU A 87 -0.99 -16.55 -36.39
N ALA A 88 -0.94 -15.60 -37.32
CA ALA A 88 -1.02 -14.18 -37.00
C ALA A 88 -2.33 -13.81 -36.28
N ALA A 89 -3.47 -14.34 -36.75
CA ALA A 89 -4.76 -14.10 -36.09
C ALA A 89 -4.83 -14.75 -34.69
N GLN A 90 -4.18 -15.89 -34.48
CA GLN A 90 -4.04 -16.53 -33.17
C GLN A 90 -3.19 -15.71 -32.20
N GLU A 91 -2.07 -15.18 -32.66
CA GLU A 91 -1.19 -14.32 -31.87
C GLU A 91 -1.89 -13.03 -31.46
N GLU A 92 -2.62 -12.38 -32.37
CA GLU A 92 -3.37 -11.16 -32.08
C GLU A 92 -4.48 -11.39 -31.06
N GLU A 93 -5.22 -12.48 -31.18
CA GLU A 93 -6.28 -12.81 -30.22
C GLU A 93 -5.71 -13.19 -28.84
N LEU A 94 -4.56 -13.88 -28.80
CA LEU A 94 -3.86 -14.17 -27.55
C LEU A 94 -3.39 -12.90 -26.85
N ASP A 95 -2.79 -11.99 -27.60
CA ASP A 95 -2.35 -10.70 -27.07
C ASP A 95 -3.55 -9.90 -26.56
N ARG A 96 -4.69 -9.90 -27.27
CA ARG A 96 -5.92 -9.27 -26.81
C ARG A 96 -6.45 -9.90 -25.52
N MET A 97 -6.49 -11.23 -25.41
CA MET A 97 -6.94 -11.92 -24.20
C MET A 97 -6.04 -11.62 -23.00
N ALA A 98 -4.72 -11.60 -23.19
CA ALA A 98 -3.77 -11.28 -22.12
C ALA A 98 -3.80 -9.79 -21.74
N SER A 99 -3.81 -8.90 -22.73
CA SER A 99 -3.70 -7.46 -22.53
C SER A 99 -5.03 -6.81 -22.12
N VAL A 100 -6.18 -7.42 -22.39
CA VAL A 100 -7.49 -6.81 -22.07
C VAL A 100 -8.24 -7.67 -21.06
N GLU A 101 -8.60 -8.89 -21.44
CA GLU A 101 -9.52 -9.70 -20.63
C GLU A 101 -8.88 -10.21 -19.35
N LEU A 102 -7.59 -10.62 -19.38
CA LEU A 102 -6.89 -11.06 -18.17
C LEU A 102 -6.69 -9.89 -17.19
N ARG A 103 -6.38 -8.69 -17.69
CA ARG A 103 -6.30 -7.49 -16.84
C ARG A 103 -7.64 -7.16 -16.20
N LYS A 104 -8.75 -7.24 -16.94
CA LYS A 104 -10.11 -7.07 -16.39
C LYS A 104 -10.45 -8.14 -15.35
N LEU A 105 -10.06 -9.40 -15.60
CA LEU A 105 -10.27 -10.48 -14.65
C LEU A 105 -9.50 -10.24 -13.36
N VAL A 106 -8.22 -9.88 -13.43
CA VAL A 106 -7.40 -9.60 -12.24
C VAL A 106 -7.97 -8.40 -11.47
N ALA A 107 -8.34 -7.32 -12.17
CA ALA A 107 -8.97 -6.16 -11.54
C ALA A 107 -10.32 -6.52 -10.90
N GLY A 108 -11.20 -7.24 -11.60
CA GLY A 108 -12.49 -7.66 -11.09
C GLY A 108 -12.37 -8.59 -9.88
N ALA A 109 -11.41 -9.53 -9.91
CA ALA A 109 -11.13 -10.44 -8.81
C ALA A 109 -10.62 -9.68 -7.57
N ARG A 110 -9.76 -8.66 -7.75
CA ARG A 110 -9.32 -7.77 -6.66
C ARG A 110 -10.48 -7.03 -5.98
N TYR A 111 -11.53 -6.70 -6.71
CA TYR A 111 -12.72 -6.03 -6.18
C TYR A 111 -13.86 -7.00 -5.80
N GLY A 112 -13.58 -8.29 -5.64
CA GLY A 112 -14.55 -9.28 -5.15
C GLY A 112 -15.65 -9.67 -6.15
N SER A 113 -15.44 -9.45 -7.44
CA SER A 113 -16.38 -9.93 -8.47
C SER A 113 -16.35 -11.45 -8.57
N SER A 114 -17.50 -12.07 -8.82
CA SER A 114 -17.61 -13.53 -8.97
C SER A 114 -16.70 -14.07 -10.08
N ILE A 115 -15.85 -15.04 -9.74
CA ILE A 115 -14.94 -15.72 -10.66
C ILE A 115 -15.70 -16.29 -11.87
N ASP A 116 -16.89 -16.87 -11.65
CA ASP A 116 -17.70 -17.44 -12.73
C ASP A 116 -18.14 -16.39 -13.75
N VAL A 117 -18.39 -15.16 -13.31
CA VAL A 117 -18.70 -14.04 -14.22
C VAL A 117 -17.46 -13.60 -14.98
N LEU A 118 -16.32 -13.50 -14.30
CA LEU A 118 -15.05 -13.08 -14.89
C LEU A 118 -14.47 -14.09 -15.89
N LEU A 119 -14.79 -15.38 -15.75
CA LEU A 119 -14.34 -16.43 -16.67
C LEU A 119 -15.15 -16.51 -17.97
N LYS A 120 -16.35 -15.92 -18.03
CA LYS A 120 -17.23 -16.00 -19.21
C LYS A 120 -16.56 -15.61 -20.53
N PRO A 121 -15.74 -14.54 -20.62
CA PRO A 121 -15.04 -14.18 -21.86
C PRO A 121 -14.11 -15.30 -22.39
N PHE A 122 -13.48 -16.06 -21.49
CA PHE A 122 -12.55 -17.15 -21.83
C PHE A 122 -13.25 -18.47 -22.17
N GLN A 123 -14.51 -18.62 -21.73
CA GLN A 123 -15.32 -19.81 -22.00
C GLN A 123 -16.05 -19.75 -23.34
N ARG A 124 -16.26 -18.55 -23.89
CA ARG A 124 -16.96 -18.37 -25.17
C ARG A 124 -16.19 -19.01 -26.33
N PRO A 125 -16.89 -19.64 -27.30
CA PRO A 125 -16.26 -20.12 -28.52
C PRO A 125 -15.54 -18.99 -29.24
N ASN A 126 -14.31 -19.24 -29.65
CA ASN A 126 -13.50 -18.28 -30.38
C ASN A 126 -13.00 -18.93 -31.69
N PRO A 127 -13.32 -18.35 -32.86
CA PRO A 127 -12.95 -18.93 -34.15
C PRO A 127 -11.43 -18.96 -34.40
N PHE A 128 -10.66 -18.12 -33.70
CA PHE A 128 -9.20 -18.05 -33.86
C PHE A 128 -8.48 -19.09 -32.98
N LEU A 129 -9.03 -19.43 -31.80
CA LEU A 129 -8.41 -20.36 -30.86
C LEU A 129 -8.95 -21.78 -31.00
N SER A 130 -8.05 -22.74 -31.24
CA SER A 130 -8.43 -24.15 -31.28
C SER A 130 -8.94 -24.65 -29.92
N GLN A 131 -9.85 -25.63 -29.92
CA GLN A 131 -10.37 -26.24 -28.70
C GLN A 131 -9.25 -26.86 -27.82
N ARG A 132 -8.19 -27.39 -28.47
CA ARG A 132 -7.01 -27.95 -27.79
C ARG A 132 -6.23 -26.89 -27.00
N PHE A 133 -6.21 -25.65 -27.49
CA PHE A 133 -5.51 -24.54 -26.83
C PHE A 133 -6.40 -23.85 -25.78
N ARG A 134 -7.71 -23.76 -26.03
CA ARG A 134 -8.67 -23.11 -25.13
C ARG A 134 -8.72 -23.73 -23.74
N ARG A 135 -8.68 -25.06 -23.65
CA ARG A 135 -8.79 -25.76 -22.35
C ARG A 135 -7.58 -25.47 -21.43
N PRO A 136 -6.31 -25.59 -21.88
CA PRO A 136 -5.16 -25.12 -21.11
C PRO A 136 -5.24 -23.65 -20.72
N LEU A 137 -5.65 -22.77 -21.64
CA LEU A 137 -5.80 -21.34 -21.35
C LEU A 137 -6.82 -21.10 -20.23
N GLU A 138 -8.00 -21.73 -20.30
CA GLU A 138 -9.02 -21.64 -19.26
C GLU A 138 -8.50 -22.13 -17.90
N MET A 139 -7.72 -23.21 -17.86
CA MET A 139 -7.11 -23.71 -16.62
C MET A 139 -6.12 -22.69 -16.03
N VAL A 140 -5.27 -22.09 -16.85
CA VAL A 140 -4.31 -21.07 -16.41
C VAL A 140 -5.06 -19.83 -15.89
N VAL A 141 -6.03 -19.33 -16.65
CA VAL A 141 -6.82 -18.15 -16.27
C VAL A 141 -7.62 -18.40 -14.99
N ARG A 142 -8.23 -19.58 -14.85
CA ARG A 142 -8.92 -19.99 -13.61
C ARG A 142 -7.94 -20.07 -12.43
N GLY A 143 -6.76 -20.65 -12.63
CA GLY A 143 -5.71 -20.70 -11.61
C GLY A 143 -5.27 -19.30 -11.17
N ILE A 144 -5.06 -18.38 -12.11
CA ILE A 144 -4.76 -16.97 -11.81
C ILE A 144 -5.91 -16.34 -11.02
N ALA A 145 -7.16 -16.55 -11.45
CA ALA A 145 -8.34 -16.01 -10.76
C ALA A 145 -8.43 -16.51 -9.30
N GLN A 146 -8.19 -17.81 -9.09
CA GLN A 146 -8.18 -18.43 -7.76
C GLN A 146 -7.06 -17.86 -6.89
N VAL A 147 -5.83 -17.77 -7.40
CA VAL A 147 -4.70 -17.18 -6.65
C VAL A 147 -4.98 -15.73 -6.24
N VAL A 148 -5.54 -14.92 -7.14
CA VAL A 148 -5.91 -13.54 -6.82
C VAL A 148 -7.01 -13.51 -5.77
N ASN A 149 -8.04 -14.35 -5.90
CA ASN A 149 -9.14 -14.41 -4.95
C ASN A 149 -8.71 -14.92 -3.57
N ASP A 150 -7.84 -15.92 -3.51
CA ASP A 150 -7.29 -16.44 -2.26
C ASP A 150 -6.41 -15.39 -1.58
N GLU A 151 -5.63 -14.63 -2.34
CA GLU A 151 -4.85 -13.51 -1.82
C GLU A 151 -5.74 -12.38 -1.27
N VAL A 152 -6.81 -12.01 -1.98
CA VAL A 152 -7.83 -11.05 -1.48
C VAL A 152 -8.49 -11.59 -0.21
N GLY A 153 -8.91 -12.86 -0.20
CA GLY A 153 -9.53 -13.49 0.95
C GLY A 153 -8.60 -13.56 2.17
N ARG A 154 -7.29 -13.78 1.94
CA ARG A 154 -6.26 -13.76 2.99
C ARG A 154 -6.07 -12.35 3.55
N ARG A 155 -6.07 -11.32 2.71
CA ARG A 155 -6.01 -9.90 3.10
C ARG A 155 -7.22 -9.52 3.95
N ASP A 156 -8.43 -9.82 3.48
CA ASP A 156 -9.67 -9.54 4.21
C ASP A 156 -9.73 -10.25 5.57
N SER A 157 -9.22 -11.49 5.62
CA SER A 157 -9.16 -12.28 6.86
C SER A 157 -8.15 -11.68 7.83
N ALA A 158 -7.00 -11.22 7.35
CA ALA A 158 -6.01 -10.52 8.15
C ALA A 158 -6.56 -9.19 8.70
N GLU A 159 -7.21 -8.38 7.86
CA GLU A 159 -7.87 -7.13 8.29
C GLU A 159 -8.89 -7.39 9.40
N ARG A 160 -9.77 -8.39 9.22
CA ARG A 160 -10.76 -8.78 10.24
C ARG A 160 -10.10 -9.23 11.54
N ALA A 161 -9.00 -9.97 11.47
CA ALA A 161 -8.24 -10.38 12.63
C ALA A 161 -7.61 -9.19 13.36
N PHE A 162 -7.06 -8.20 12.63
CA PHE A 162 -6.53 -6.96 13.20
C PHE A 162 -7.61 -6.13 13.91
N VAL A 163 -8.77 -5.93 13.28
CA VAL A 163 -9.91 -5.24 13.91
C VAL A 163 -10.34 -5.95 15.20
N HIS A 164 -10.43 -7.28 15.17
CA HIS A 164 -10.81 -8.07 16.34
C HIS A 164 -9.77 -7.95 17.47
N LEU A 165 -8.48 -8.07 17.17
CA LEU A 165 -7.40 -7.90 18.13
C LEU A 165 -7.40 -6.50 18.74
N THR A 166 -7.61 -5.47 17.91
CA THR A 166 -7.68 -4.07 18.35
C THR A 166 -8.80 -3.84 19.36
N ARG A 167 -10.01 -4.34 19.06
CA ARG A 167 -11.15 -4.24 19.99
C ARG A 167 -10.86 -4.95 21.31
N ARG A 168 -10.16 -6.08 21.28
CA ARG A 168 -9.76 -6.81 22.48
C ARG A 168 -8.75 -6.02 23.32
N VAL A 169 -7.75 -5.40 22.70
CA VAL A 169 -6.78 -4.51 23.38
C VAL A 169 -7.53 -3.33 24.02
N GLN A 170 -8.44 -2.67 23.29
CA GLN A 170 -9.23 -1.57 23.83
C GLN A 170 -10.11 -2.00 25.01
N ALA A 171 -10.73 -3.19 24.95
CA ALA A 171 -11.55 -3.71 26.04
C ALA A 171 -10.73 -4.00 27.31
N ILE A 172 -9.53 -4.58 27.15
CA ILE A 172 -8.60 -4.82 28.27
C ILE A 172 -8.16 -3.48 28.88
N ASN A 173 -7.76 -2.53 28.04
CA ASN A 173 -7.31 -1.21 28.49
C ASN A 173 -8.40 -0.42 29.22
N HIS A 174 -9.65 -0.53 28.76
CA HIS A 174 -10.79 0.09 29.43
C HIS A 174 -11.07 -0.55 30.79
N ARG A 175 -10.95 -1.87 30.89
CA ARG A 175 -11.07 -2.58 32.17
C ARG A 175 -9.98 -2.18 33.14
N GLN A 176 -8.73 -2.14 32.71
CA GLN A 176 -7.60 -1.68 33.53
C GLN A 176 -7.79 -0.23 34.02
N ALA A 177 -8.26 0.68 33.16
CA ALA A 177 -8.58 2.04 33.57
C ALA A 177 -9.68 2.09 34.64
N LYS A 178 -10.66 1.19 34.58
CA LYS A 178 -11.70 1.08 35.59
C LYS A 178 -11.14 0.55 36.91
N ASP A 179 -10.36 -0.52 36.85
CA ASP A 179 -9.75 -1.15 38.03
C ASP A 179 -8.81 -0.17 38.75
N LEU A 180 -8.02 0.62 38.01
CA LEU A 180 -7.16 1.67 38.56
C LEU A 180 -7.95 2.78 39.28
N ARG A 181 -9.11 3.19 38.74
CA ARG A 181 -10.00 4.16 39.41
C ARG A 181 -10.58 3.59 40.70
N GLU A 182 -11.01 2.33 40.69
CA GLU A 182 -11.50 1.67 41.90
C GLU A 182 -10.38 1.51 42.97
N MET A 183 -9.12 1.44 42.55
CA MET A 183 -7.97 1.50 43.46
C MET A 183 -7.71 2.91 43.97
N GLU A 184 -7.76 3.93 43.10
CA GLU A 184 -7.64 5.34 43.48
C GLU A 184 -8.71 5.74 44.51
N ASP A 185 -9.96 5.36 44.28
CA ASP A 185 -11.07 5.65 45.19
C ASP A 185 -10.86 5.03 46.59
N ARG A 186 -10.22 3.86 46.65
CA ARG A 186 -9.98 3.14 47.92
C ARG A 186 -8.69 3.57 48.63
N HIS A 187 -7.64 3.90 47.87
CA HIS A 187 -6.28 4.02 48.39
C HIS A 187 -5.58 5.33 48.03
N GLY A 188 -6.21 6.24 47.27
CA GLY A 188 -5.60 7.48 46.77
C GLY A 188 -5.24 8.52 47.84
N ASN A 189 -5.61 8.29 49.10
CA ASN A 189 -5.17 9.13 50.22
C ASN A 189 -3.74 8.82 50.69
N ASP A 190 -3.18 7.67 50.32
CA ASP A 190 -1.77 7.34 50.56
C ASP A 190 -0.91 7.90 49.42
N PRO A 191 0.01 8.86 49.69
CA PRO A 191 0.83 9.48 48.66
C PRO A 191 1.68 8.50 47.86
N ALA A 192 2.20 7.43 48.48
CA ALA A 192 3.05 6.46 47.79
C ALA A 192 2.23 5.61 46.81
N VAL A 193 1.06 5.15 47.24
CA VAL A 193 0.13 4.39 46.39
C VAL A 193 -0.42 5.27 45.27
N PHE A 194 -0.71 6.54 45.55
CA PHE A 194 -1.18 7.48 44.54
C PHE A 194 -0.13 7.72 43.45
N GLU A 195 1.15 7.85 43.81
CA GLU A 195 2.24 7.97 42.84
C GLU A 195 2.34 6.73 41.92
N ASP A 196 2.26 5.54 42.49
CA ASP A 196 2.28 4.30 41.71
C ASP A 196 1.05 4.16 40.80
N LEU A 197 -0.13 4.54 41.29
CA LEU A 197 -1.36 4.56 40.49
C LEU A 197 -1.28 5.55 39.33
N LEU A 198 -0.68 6.72 39.53
CA LEU A 198 -0.42 7.70 38.46
C LEU A 198 0.49 7.11 37.37
N ARG A 199 1.56 6.40 37.77
CA ARG A 199 2.48 5.73 36.82
C ARG A 199 1.76 4.64 36.03
N LEU A 200 0.91 3.85 36.68
CA LEU A 200 0.13 2.79 36.03
C LEU A 200 -0.95 3.34 35.09
N ASP A 201 -1.68 4.39 35.48
CA ASP A 201 -2.66 5.04 34.60
C ASP A 201 -1.99 5.66 33.38
N HIS A 202 -0.80 6.24 33.55
CA HIS A 202 -0.01 6.72 32.42
C HIS A 202 0.39 5.59 31.47
N GLY A 203 0.89 4.46 32.00
CA GLY A 203 1.19 3.27 31.20
C GLY A 203 -0.05 2.76 30.45
N ASN A 204 -1.20 2.75 31.10
CA ASN A 204 -2.49 2.37 30.51
C ASN A 204 -2.94 3.36 29.41
N ALA A 205 -2.70 4.65 29.59
CA ALA A 205 -2.98 5.66 28.56
C ALA A 205 -2.09 5.46 27.31
N LEU A 206 -0.82 5.07 27.49
CA LEU A 206 0.11 4.76 26.40
C LEU A 206 -0.34 3.50 25.62
N VAL A 207 -0.73 2.43 26.31
CA VAL A 207 -1.28 1.22 25.68
C VAL A 207 -2.60 1.51 24.97
N GLY A 208 -3.46 2.35 25.56
CA GLY A 208 -4.69 2.83 24.95
C GLY A 208 -4.46 3.53 23.61
N ARG A 209 -3.46 4.44 23.56
CA ARG A 209 -3.06 5.11 22.32
C ARG A 209 -2.62 4.11 21.25
N LEU A 210 -1.86 3.07 21.58
CA LEU A 210 -1.49 2.03 20.62
C LEU A 210 -2.73 1.36 20.01
N GLY A 211 -3.70 0.99 20.86
CA GLY A 211 -4.97 0.42 20.42
C GLY A 211 -5.76 1.38 19.50
N ASP A 212 -5.79 2.66 19.84
CA ASP A 212 -6.45 3.68 19.00
C ASP A 212 -5.73 3.89 17.67
N SER A 213 -4.39 3.89 17.64
CA SER A 213 -3.59 3.97 16.41
C SER A 213 -3.89 2.80 15.48
N ILE A 214 -3.96 1.58 16.00
CA ILE A 214 -4.34 0.42 15.19
C ILE A 214 -5.80 0.54 14.72
N ALA A 215 -6.72 1.03 15.57
CA ALA A 215 -8.13 1.21 15.19
C ALA A 215 -8.28 2.18 13.99
N VAL A 216 -7.60 3.33 14.05
CA VAL A 216 -7.60 4.33 12.97
C VAL A 216 -7.02 3.76 11.68
N LEU A 217 -5.93 2.98 11.77
CA LEU A 217 -5.35 2.28 10.62
C LEU A 217 -6.32 1.26 10.00
N ASN A 218 -7.23 0.69 10.79
CA ASN A 218 -8.28 -0.19 10.30
C ASN A 218 -9.57 0.54 9.88
N GLY A 219 -9.55 1.88 9.80
CA GLY A 219 -10.72 2.69 9.46
C GLY A 219 -11.80 2.73 10.55
N ALA A 220 -11.51 2.19 11.74
CA ALA A 220 -12.37 2.31 12.91
C ALA A 220 -12.11 3.65 13.63
N ARG A 221 -13.08 4.08 14.44
CA ARG A 221 -12.92 5.27 15.29
C ARG A 221 -12.06 4.95 16.52
N PRO A 222 -11.29 5.92 17.05
CA PRO A 222 -10.66 5.79 18.37
C PRO A 222 -11.69 5.39 19.45
N GLY A 223 -11.25 4.60 20.42
CA GLY A 223 -12.15 3.78 21.26
C GLY A 223 -13.02 4.58 22.23
N ARG A 224 -12.59 5.77 22.66
CA ARG A 224 -13.36 6.58 23.63
C ARG A 224 -14.24 7.59 22.92
N GLN A 225 -15.55 7.51 23.17
CA GLN A 225 -16.53 8.46 22.63
C GLN A 225 -16.89 9.50 23.68
N TRP A 226 -16.78 10.77 23.29
CA TRP A 226 -17.21 11.91 24.11
C TRP A 226 -18.51 12.46 23.52
N THR A 227 -19.52 12.65 24.36
CA THR A 227 -20.82 13.17 23.93
C THR A 227 -20.97 14.66 24.20
N ARG A 228 -20.25 15.19 25.19
CA ARG A 228 -20.30 16.60 25.60
C ARG A 228 -19.09 17.38 25.07
N PRO A 229 -19.23 18.69 24.83
CA PRO A 229 -18.10 19.55 24.53
C PRO A 229 -17.07 19.58 25.66
N ILE A 230 -15.79 19.62 25.29
CA ILE A 230 -14.63 19.65 26.18
C ILE A 230 -13.77 20.87 25.85
N ALA A 231 -13.27 21.59 26.85
CA ALA A 231 -12.38 22.73 26.63
C ALA A 231 -11.13 22.33 25.86
N LEU A 232 -10.72 23.13 24.87
CA LEU A 232 -9.52 22.88 24.06
C LEU A 232 -8.27 22.66 24.92
N TYR A 233 -8.11 23.45 25.99
CA TYR A 233 -7.03 23.25 26.96
C TYR A 233 -6.98 21.82 27.50
N SER A 234 -8.13 21.26 27.88
CA SER A 234 -8.25 19.89 28.40
C SER A 234 -7.99 18.85 27.32
N VAL A 235 -8.36 19.12 26.07
CA VAL A 235 -8.05 18.25 24.92
C VAL A 235 -6.54 18.19 24.69
N LEU A 236 -5.85 19.33 24.67
CA LEU A 236 -4.40 19.39 24.48
C LEU A 236 -3.64 18.70 25.64
N ARG A 237 -4.08 18.92 26.88
CA ARG A 237 -3.56 18.20 28.05
C ARG A 237 -3.78 16.69 27.95
N GLY A 238 -4.93 16.26 27.44
CA GLY A 238 -5.21 14.85 27.15
C GLY A 238 -4.29 14.27 26.07
N GLY A 239 -3.88 15.09 25.10
CA GLY A 239 -2.87 14.73 24.11
C GLY A 239 -1.49 14.51 24.74
N MET A 240 -1.08 15.43 25.61
CA MET A 240 0.19 15.35 26.36
C MET A 240 0.25 14.11 27.26
N SER A 241 -0.86 13.73 27.92
CA SER A 241 -0.86 12.60 28.86
C SER A 241 -0.67 11.23 28.21
N ARG A 242 -0.63 11.14 26.88
CA ARG A 242 -0.45 9.89 26.10
C ARG A 242 0.90 9.80 25.39
N ILE A 243 1.89 10.53 25.89
CA ILE A 243 3.28 10.43 25.42
C ILE A 243 4.20 10.21 26.62
N VAL A 244 5.30 9.47 26.42
CA VAL A 244 6.24 9.13 27.49
C VAL A 244 6.89 10.40 28.05
N GLU A 245 7.36 11.27 27.15
CA GLU A 245 8.12 12.48 27.47
C GLU A 245 7.21 13.70 27.71
N TYR A 246 6.04 13.51 28.35
CA TYR A 246 5.05 14.59 28.54
C TYR A 246 5.57 15.76 29.39
N GLN A 247 6.56 15.51 30.24
CA GLN A 247 7.19 16.52 31.10
C GLN A 247 8.04 17.53 30.30
N ARG A 248 8.43 17.17 29.07
CA ARG A 248 9.19 18.04 28.15
C ARG A 248 8.31 18.92 27.28
N VAL A 249 6.99 18.88 27.46
CA VAL A 249 6.05 19.65 26.65
C VAL A 249 5.56 20.88 27.42
N ASP A 250 5.88 22.05 26.89
CA ASP A 250 5.43 23.33 27.43
C ASP A 250 4.13 23.75 26.73
N LEU A 251 3.01 23.71 27.46
CA LEU A 251 1.72 24.17 26.97
C LEU A 251 1.57 25.69 27.20
N HIS A 252 1.61 26.44 26.11
CA HIS A 252 1.39 27.88 26.09
C HIS A 252 -0.10 28.24 26.24
N PRO A 253 -0.45 29.51 26.52
CA PRO A 253 -1.83 29.95 26.58
C PRO A 253 -2.62 29.56 25.32
N VAL A 254 -3.85 29.07 25.54
CA VAL A 254 -4.72 28.53 24.48
C VAL A 254 -5.99 29.36 24.37
N ALA A 255 -6.57 29.42 23.17
CA ALA A 255 -7.88 30.02 22.96
C ALA A 255 -8.96 29.38 23.85
N GLN A 256 -9.83 30.21 24.44
CA GLN A 256 -10.93 29.77 25.30
C GLN A 256 -12.12 29.27 24.47
N ILE A 257 -11.95 28.11 23.83
CA ILE A 257 -12.97 27.44 23.02
C ILE A 257 -13.11 25.98 23.43
N SER A 258 -14.25 25.37 23.11
CA SER A 258 -14.51 23.95 23.34
C SER A 258 -14.50 23.18 22.01
N VAL A 259 -14.15 21.90 22.08
CA VAL A 259 -14.20 20.94 20.97
C VAL A 259 -15.48 20.11 21.14
N ILE A 260 -16.22 19.89 20.05
CA ILE A 260 -17.43 19.05 20.11
C ILE A 260 -17.07 17.61 20.46
N GLY A 261 -17.93 16.92 21.20
CA GLY A 261 -17.67 15.57 21.73
C GLY A 261 -17.08 14.60 20.69
N PRO A 262 -17.71 14.38 19.52
CA PRO A 262 -17.20 13.46 18.51
C PRO A 262 -15.78 13.73 18.00
N ALA A 263 -15.29 14.97 18.12
CA ALA A 263 -13.97 15.40 17.67
C ALA A 263 -12.89 15.39 18.78
N VAL A 264 -13.29 15.23 20.05
CA VAL A 264 -12.36 15.27 21.19
C VAL A 264 -11.30 14.18 21.11
N GLU A 265 -11.71 12.93 21.01
CA GLU A 265 -10.78 11.80 21.00
C GLU A 265 -9.87 11.79 19.76
N PRO A 266 -10.39 12.01 18.53
CA PRO A 266 -9.55 12.18 17.34
C PRO A 266 -8.49 13.29 17.48
N LEU A 267 -8.85 14.42 18.08
CA LEU A 267 -7.92 15.53 18.27
C LEU A 267 -6.89 15.23 19.36
N ILE A 268 -7.28 14.61 20.48
CA ILE A 268 -6.34 14.09 21.49
C ILE A 268 -5.31 13.19 20.80
N HIS A 269 -5.79 12.26 19.98
CA HIS A 269 -4.94 11.29 19.29
C HIS A 269 -3.98 11.96 18.30
N ALA A 270 -4.47 12.86 17.44
CA ALA A 270 -3.63 13.59 16.51
C ALA A 270 -2.53 14.41 17.23
N VAL A 271 -2.90 15.10 18.32
CA VAL A 271 -1.94 15.86 19.13
C VAL A 271 -0.92 14.94 19.78
N SER A 272 -1.34 13.79 20.33
CA SER A 272 -0.41 12.81 20.89
C SER A 272 0.59 12.27 19.87
N GLU A 273 0.14 11.94 18.65
CA GLU A 273 1.05 11.48 17.59
C GLU A 273 2.07 12.55 17.18
N LEU A 274 1.66 13.82 17.11
CA LEU A 274 2.57 14.91 16.80
C LEU A 274 3.55 15.19 17.95
N LEU A 275 3.10 15.21 19.20
CA LEU A 275 3.94 15.43 20.37
C LEU A 275 4.95 14.28 20.59
N ASP A 276 4.55 13.04 20.35
CA ASP A 276 5.43 11.88 20.47
C ASP A 276 6.54 11.93 19.42
N ASN A 277 6.22 12.32 18.19
CA ASN A 277 7.22 12.54 17.15
C ASN A 277 8.15 13.70 17.52
N ALA A 278 7.60 14.85 17.92
CA ALA A 278 8.39 16.01 18.32
C ALA A 278 9.37 15.69 19.45
N THR A 279 8.89 15.03 20.51
CA THR A 279 9.73 14.69 21.67
C THR A 279 10.78 13.61 21.34
N ARG A 280 10.44 12.62 20.50
CA ARG A 280 11.35 11.55 20.06
C ARG A 280 12.49 12.03 19.16
N TYR A 281 12.24 12.99 18.27
CA TYR A 281 13.24 13.51 17.34
C TYR A 281 14.01 14.73 17.85
N SER A 282 13.73 15.15 19.09
CA SER A 282 14.39 16.27 19.74
C SER A 282 15.42 15.81 20.78
N PRO A 283 16.53 16.55 20.99
CA PRO A 283 17.49 16.27 22.05
C PRO A 283 16.82 16.14 23.43
N PRO A 284 17.31 15.27 24.32
CA PRO A 284 16.65 14.98 25.60
C PRO A 284 16.53 16.20 26.53
N HIS A 285 17.39 17.21 26.37
CA HIS A 285 17.37 18.44 27.17
C HIS A 285 16.55 19.58 26.56
N SER A 286 15.99 19.37 25.37
CA SER A 286 15.15 20.37 24.71
C SER A 286 13.68 20.20 25.08
N HIS A 287 12.96 21.31 25.15
CA HIS A 287 11.51 21.35 25.34
C HIS A 287 10.78 21.42 23.99
N VAL A 288 9.58 20.85 23.96
CA VAL A 288 8.65 20.95 22.83
C VAL A 288 7.57 21.95 23.21
N HIS A 289 7.32 22.93 22.37
CA HIS A 289 6.35 23.98 22.61
C HIS A 289 5.02 23.65 21.94
N LEU A 290 3.94 23.60 22.72
CA LEU A 290 2.58 23.37 22.25
C LEU A 290 1.76 24.64 22.45
N SER A 291 1.17 25.15 21.38
CA SER A 291 0.28 26.32 21.43
C SER A 291 -0.96 26.09 20.57
N ALA A 292 -2.02 26.86 20.84
CA ALA A 292 -3.21 26.84 20.00
C ALA A 292 -3.83 28.24 19.87
N SER A 293 -3.94 28.71 18.64
CA SER A 293 -4.42 30.05 18.31
C SER A 293 -5.59 30.01 17.32
N GLU A 294 -6.44 31.03 17.37
CA GLU A 294 -7.54 31.17 16.42
C GLU A 294 -7.04 31.70 15.07
N VAL A 295 -7.49 31.06 14.00
CA VAL A 295 -7.19 31.41 12.61
C VAL A 295 -8.49 31.47 11.80
N GLN A 296 -8.43 32.05 10.60
CA GLN A 296 -9.62 32.20 9.76
C GLN A 296 -10.35 30.89 9.48
N SER A 297 -9.62 29.78 9.37
CA SER A 297 -10.14 28.43 9.11
C SER A 297 -10.54 27.63 10.37
N GLY A 298 -10.31 28.15 11.58
CA GLY A 298 -10.62 27.45 12.84
C GLY A 298 -9.56 27.68 13.91
N ILE A 299 -9.00 26.61 14.48
CA ILE A 299 -7.92 26.67 15.46
C ILE A 299 -6.67 26.05 14.88
N ALA A 300 -5.56 26.77 14.89
CA ALA A 300 -4.24 26.23 14.58
C ALA A 300 -3.57 25.74 15.85
N VAL A 301 -3.39 24.41 15.96
CA VAL A 301 -2.57 23.78 17.00
C VAL A 301 -1.15 23.68 16.46
N GLU A 302 -0.22 24.38 17.09
CA GLU A 302 1.19 24.39 16.69
C GLU A 302 2.03 23.61 17.70
N ILE A 303 2.81 22.66 17.19
CA ILE A 303 3.79 21.89 17.94
C ILE A 303 5.15 22.19 17.34
N GLU A 304 6.02 22.78 18.13
CA GLU A 304 7.33 23.23 17.69
C GLU A 304 8.43 22.57 18.51
N ASP A 305 9.39 21.98 17.80
CA ASP A 305 10.48 21.23 18.40
C ASP A 305 11.86 21.83 18.05
N GLY A 306 12.85 21.53 18.90
CA GLY A 306 14.25 21.94 18.74
C GLY A 306 15.14 20.81 18.20
N GLY A 307 14.55 19.84 17.50
CA GLY A 307 15.22 18.66 16.97
C GLY A 307 16.01 18.90 15.69
N LEU A 308 16.39 17.80 15.05
CA LEU A 308 16.93 17.84 13.70
C LEU A 308 15.77 18.16 12.75
N GLY A 309 15.76 19.37 12.19
CA GLY A 309 14.79 19.76 11.17
C GLY A 309 14.75 18.80 9.98
N LEU A 310 13.64 18.78 9.25
CA LEU A 310 13.51 17.95 8.06
C LEU A 310 14.26 18.57 6.87
N THR A 311 15.00 17.74 6.13
CA THR A 311 15.44 18.12 4.77
C THR A 311 14.22 18.33 3.88
N ASP A 312 14.36 19.08 2.79
CA ASP A 312 13.23 19.37 1.91
C ASP A 312 12.68 18.09 1.27
N GLU A 313 13.53 17.12 0.93
CA GLU A 313 13.11 15.80 0.44
C GLU A 313 12.38 15.01 1.53
N ALA A 314 12.85 15.05 2.78
CA ALA A 314 12.21 14.37 3.89
C ALA A 314 10.83 14.97 4.20
N ARG A 315 10.70 16.30 4.13
CA ARG A 315 9.42 17.00 4.28
C ARG A 315 8.45 16.63 3.16
N ILE A 316 8.89 16.66 1.90
CA ILE A 316 8.05 16.29 0.75
C ILE A 316 7.58 14.83 0.86
N ARG A 317 8.44 13.92 1.29
CA ARG A 317 8.06 12.52 1.54
C ARG A 317 7.04 12.39 2.67
N ALA A 318 7.23 13.10 3.79
CA ALA A 318 6.29 13.08 4.90
C ALA A 318 4.90 13.60 4.48
N GLU A 319 4.86 14.75 3.79
CA GLU A 319 3.61 15.32 3.26
C GLU A 319 2.95 14.42 2.22
N ARG A 320 3.73 13.72 1.39
CA ARG A 320 3.21 12.73 0.44
C ARG A 320 2.57 11.55 1.17
N SER A 321 3.26 10.97 2.16
CA SER A 321 2.74 9.85 2.96
C SER A 321 1.44 10.22 3.67
N ILE A 322 1.33 11.44 4.23
CA ILE A 322 0.08 11.94 4.83
C ILE A 322 -1.03 12.00 3.77
N ARG A 323 -0.76 12.53 2.57
CA ARG A 323 -1.75 12.61 1.48
C ARG A 323 -2.17 11.24 0.96
N GLU A 324 -1.23 10.30 0.81
CA GLU A 324 -1.52 8.93 0.39
C GLU A 324 -2.40 8.22 1.42
N ALA A 325 -2.13 8.40 2.71
CA ALA A 325 -2.96 7.88 3.79
C ALA A 325 -4.38 8.48 3.85
N MET A 326 -4.60 9.67 3.27
CA MET A 326 -5.94 10.27 3.12
C MET A 326 -6.76 9.65 1.98
N VAL A 327 -6.16 8.87 1.09
CA VAL A 327 -6.83 8.32 -0.10
C VAL A 327 -6.84 6.80 -0.09
N SER A 328 -5.76 6.17 0.36
CA SER A 328 -5.59 4.72 0.34
C SER A 328 -6.35 4.03 1.48
N LYS A 329 -7.12 2.99 1.12
CA LYS A 329 -7.68 2.02 2.07
C LYS A 329 -6.75 0.83 2.31
N ASP A 330 -5.73 0.64 1.45
CA ASP A 330 -4.92 -0.56 1.42
C ASP A 330 -3.85 -0.55 2.51
N PHE A 331 -3.70 -1.69 3.19
CA PHE A 331 -2.73 -1.91 4.27
C PHE A 331 -1.33 -2.29 3.77
N ASP A 332 -1.17 -2.61 2.47
CA ASP A 332 0.07 -3.14 1.89
C ASP A 332 1.26 -2.17 2.04
N ASP A 333 1.02 -0.86 2.12
CA ASP A 333 2.06 0.17 2.26
C ASP A 333 2.53 0.41 3.71
N LEU A 334 1.91 -0.25 4.70
CA LEU A 334 2.33 -0.11 6.10
C LEU A 334 3.68 -0.80 6.38
N THR A 335 4.09 -1.73 5.51
CA THR A 335 5.32 -2.51 5.65
C THR A 335 6.58 -1.75 5.26
N GLU A 336 6.48 -0.71 4.41
CA GLU A 336 7.65 0.04 3.92
C GLU A 336 7.87 1.40 4.61
N SER A 337 6.90 1.91 5.38
CA SER A 337 7.03 3.22 6.05
C SER A 337 7.23 3.11 7.57
N PRO A 338 8.42 3.47 8.12
CA PRO A 338 8.70 3.51 9.56
C PRO A 338 7.88 4.53 10.37
N ARG A 339 6.78 5.06 9.84
CA ARG A 339 6.07 6.23 10.40
C ARG A 339 4.56 5.98 10.49
N LEU A 340 4.18 4.93 11.21
CA LEU A 340 2.79 4.64 11.58
C LEU A 340 2.03 5.90 12.04
N GLY A 341 2.70 6.81 12.77
CA GLY A 341 2.14 8.08 13.22
C GLY A 341 1.65 9.01 12.10
N PHE A 342 2.38 9.14 10.98
CA PHE A 342 1.92 9.98 9.85
C PHE A 342 0.76 9.36 9.08
N THR A 343 0.71 8.03 8.98
CA THR A 343 -0.42 7.34 8.37
C THR A 343 -1.69 7.51 9.21
N VAL A 344 -1.57 7.37 10.54
CA VAL A 344 -2.67 7.66 11.49
C VAL A 344 -3.13 9.10 11.34
N LEU A 345 -2.20 10.06 11.31
CA LEU A 345 -2.52 11.48 11.12
C LEU A 345 -3.23 11.74 9.79
N GLY A 346 -2.79 11.13 8.69
CA GLY A 346 -3.46 11.24 7.39
C GLY A 346 -4.90 10.73 7.44
N ARG A 347 -5.15 9.58 8.07
CA ARG A 347 -6.51 9.06 8.24
C ARG A 347 -7.38 9.94 9.14
N LEU A 348 -6.82 10.50 10.22
CA LEU A 348 -7.53 11.46 11.07
C LEU A 348 -7.86 12.75 10.30
N CYS A 349 -6.92 13.25 9.48
CA CYS A 349 -7.14 14.41 8.60
C CYS A 349 -8.28 14.15 7.60
N GLN A 350 -8.29 12.98 6.96
CA GLN A 350 -9.36 12.59 6.06
C GLN A 350 -10.72 12.50 6.77
N ALA A 351 -10.78 11.84 7.93
CA ALA A 351 -12.03 11.56 8.62
C ALA A 351 -12.66 12.78 9.30
N TYR A 352 -11.85 13.73 9.77
CA TYR A 352 -12.31 14.89 10.56
C TYR A 352 -12.01 16.24 9.88
N GLY A 353 -11.47 16.24 8.67
CA GLY A 353 -11.17 17.48 7.94
C GLY A 353 -10.03 18.29 8.53
N PHE A 354 -9.18 17.69 9.38
CA PHE A 354 -7.97 18.38 9.86
C PHE A 354 -7.01 18.67 8.71
N GLN A 355 -6.26 19.75 8.82
CA GLN A 355 -5.22 20.10 7.85
C GLN A 355 -3.87 20.13 8.56
N LEU A 356 -2.98 19.21 8.19
CA LEU A 356 -1.63 19.14 8.75
C LEU A 356 -0.62 19.73 7.76
N SER A 357 0.23 20.62 8.25
CA SER A 357 1.38 21.13 7.49
C SER A 357 2.65 21.12 8.33
N LEU A 358 3.76 20.81 7.69
CA LEU A 358 5.08 20.79 8.33
C LEU A 358 5.89 21.99 7.85
N ARG A 359 6.54 22.69 8.77
CA ARG A 359 7.37 23.87 8.56
C ARG A 359 8.68 23.72 9.32
N ARG A 360 9.66 24.57 9.01
CA ARG A 360 10.87 24.68 9.83
C ARG A 360 10.53 25.43 11.11
N SER A 361 11.03 24.93 12.23
CA SER A 361 10.93 25.55 13.55
C SER A 361 11.95 26.69 13.67
N ALA A 362 11.59 27.72 14.44
CA ALA A 362 12.53 28.78 14.85
C ALA A 362 13.65 28.24 15.75
N TYR A 363 13.42 27.09 16.41
CA TYR A 363 14.39 26.39 17.25
C TYR A 363 15.26 25.38 16.47
N GLY A 364 15.19 25.39 15.13
CA GLY A 364 16.01 24.55 14.24
C GLY A 364 15.42 23.18 13.90
N GLY A 365 14.36 22.75 14.60
CA GLY A 365 13.64 21.51 14.37
C GLY A 365 12.46 21.63 13.40
N VAL A 366 11.36 20.95 13.73
CA VAL A 366 10.12 20.97 12.93
C VAL A 366 9.02 21.73 13.68
N ARG A 367 8.21 22.47 12.92
CA ARG A 367 6.93 23.01 13.38
C ARG A 367 5.81 22.30 12.65
N ALA A 368 5.03 21.51 13.38
CA ALA A 368 3.81 20.91 12.89
C ALA A 368 2.63 21.83 13.20
N VAL A 369 1.87 22.20 12.18
CA VAL A 369 0.66 23.02 12.31
C VAL A 369 -0.52 22.17 11.91
N LEU A 370 -1.37 21.85 12.87
CA LEU A 370 -2.63 21.11 12.69
C LEU A 370 -3.80 22.08 12.82
N VAL A 371 -4.48 22.35 11.71
CA VAL A 371 -5.69 23.17 11.69
C VAL A 371 -6.90 22.29 11.97
N VAL A 372 -7.62 22.65 13.04
CA VAL A 372 -8.91 22.08 13.42
C VAL A 372 -10.02 22.97 12.86
N PRO A 373 -10.90 22.44 12.00
CA PRO A 373 -11.91 23.24 11.31
C PRO A 373 -13.03 23.69 12.27
N LYS A 374 -13.66 24.84 11.96
CA LYS A 374 -14.64 25.51 12.84
C LYS A 374 -15.84 24.65 13.20
N GLU A 375 -16.24 23.75 12.32
CA GLU A 375 -17.39 22.86 12.48
C GLU A 375 -17.20 21.88 13.66
N LEU A 376 -15.96 21.66 14.09
CA LEU A 376 -15.62 20.80 15.23
C LEU A 376 -15.44 21.58 16.54
N LEU A 377 -15.67 22.89 16.51
CA LEU A 377 -15.46 23.81 17.62
C LEU A 377 -16.77 24.43 18.07
N THR A 378 -16.82 24.85 19.34
CA THR A 378 -18.00 25.49 19.92
C THR A 378 -17.60 26.43 21.05
N THR A 379 -18.33 27.53 21.17
CA THR A 379 -18.22 28.47 22.31
C THR A 379 -19.11 28.06 23.49
N ALA A 380 -19.84 26.94 23.36
CA ALA A 380 -20.63 26.41 24.47
C ALA A 380 -19.74 26.15 25.70
N PRO A 381 -20.23 26.46 26.91
CA PRO A 381 -19.45 26.24 28.12
C PRO A 381 -19.05 24.76 28.22
N PRO A 382 -17.80 24.46 28.59
CA PRO A 382 -17.34 23.09 28.71
C PRO A 382 -18.13 22.39 29.82
N THR A 383 -18.95 21.42 29.45
CA THR A 383 -19.77 20.65 30.42
C THR A 383 -19.16 19.30 30.75
N GLY A 384 -18.19 18.84 29.96
CA GLY A 384 -17.40 17.64 30.27
C GLY A 384 -16.01 18.01 30.80
N ARG A 385 -15.54 17.23 31.77
CA ARG A 385 -14.12 17.19 32.15
C ARG A 385 -13.46 16.06 31.37
N ALA A 386 -12.34 16.33 30.69
CA ALA A 386 -11.50 15.26 30.16
C ALA A 386 -10.87 14.52 31.35
N HIS A 387 -11.38 13.33 31.69
CA HIS A 387 -10.87 12.55 32.82
C HIS A 387 -9.75 11.60 32.36
N GLY A 388 -8.54 11.83 32.86
CA GLY A 388 -7.40 10.92 33.03
C GLY A 388 -6.74 11.28 34.38
N ILE A 389 -6.09 10.35 35.07
CA ILE A 389 -5.51 10.65 36.39
C ILE A 389 -4.39 11.68 36.16
N GLY A 390 -4.54 12.88 36.72
CA GLY A 390 -3.67 14.05 36.46
C GLY A 390 -4.27 15.17 35.60
N ALA A 391 -5.49 15.01 35.05
CA ALA A 391 -6.26 16.12 34.48
C ALA A 391 -6.78 17.14 35.54
N PHE A 392 -6.58 16.83 36.83
CA PHE A 392 -7.00 17.64 37.97
C PHE A 392 -5.94 18.60 38.50
N SER A 393 -4.74 18.67 37.92
CA SER A 393 -3.73 19.68 38.29
C SER A 393 -3.88 20.96 37.47
N GLY A 394 -5.09 21.52 37.41
CA GLY A 394 -5.26 22.96 37.20
C GLY A 394 -5.18 23.65 38.57
N PRO A 395 -4.69 24.90 38.67
CA PRO A 395 -4.66 25.60 39.95
C PRO A 395 -6.08 25.62 40.53
N ARG A 396 -6.29 24.82 41.58
CA ARG A 396 -7.47 24.93 42.43
C ARG A 396 -7.42 26.34 43.01
N ALA A 397 -8.36 27.19 42.64
CA ALA A 397 -8.56 28.44 43.35
C ALA A 397 -8.70 28.08 44.83
N LEU A 398 -7.71 28.47 45.63
CA LEU A 398 -7.78 28.33 47.07
C LEU A 398 -9.07 29.04 47.52
N PRO A 399 -9.96 28.38 48.27
CA PRO A 399 -11.13 29.07 48.79
C PRO A 399 -10.62 30.26 49.61
N VAL A 400 -11.15 31.44 49.30
CA VAL A 400 -10.90 32.67 50.06
C VAL A 400 -11.10 32.36 51.53
N ASN A 401 -10.03 32.51 52.30
CA ASN A 401 -9.99 32.29 53.74
C ASN A 401 -11.04 33.18 54.40
N GLN A 402 -12.21 32.62 54.73
CA GLN A 402 -13.11 33.25 55.70
C GLN A 402 -12.38 33.18 57.04
N ALA A 403 -11.88 34.33 57.48
CA ALA A 403 -11.30 34.55 58.78
C ALA A 403 -12.21 33.96 59.87
N ARG A 404 -11.84 32.79 60.38
CA ARG A 404 -12.41 32.24 61.61
C ARG A 404 -11.49 32.62 62.75
N HIS A 405 -12.05 33.47 63.60
CA HIS A 405 -11.64 33.87 64.94
C HIS A 405 -10.50 33.06 65.56
N ALA A 406 -9.42 33.78 65.89
CA ALA A 406 -8.40 33.34 66.81
C ALA A 406 -9.00 33.04 68.19
N ALA A 407 -8.79 31.82 68.68
CA ALA A 407 -8.87 31.49 70.09
C ALA A 407 -7.45 31.10 70.56
N PRO A 408 -7.02 31.52 71.77
CA PRO A 408 -5.62 31.50 72.16
C PRO A 408 -5.11 30.09 72.51
N SER A 409 -3.88 29.83 72.08
CA SER A 409 -3.06 28.66 72.37
C SER A 409 -2.75 28.51 73.87
N ARG A 410 -3.00 27.31 74.41
CA ARG A 410 -2.40 26.86 75.68
C ARG A 410 -1.08 26.13 75.40
N PRO A 411 -0.04 26.31 76.24
CA PRO A 411 1.24 25.64 76.06
C PRO A 411 1.20 24.23 76.65
N TRP A 412 1.73 23.24 75.93
CA TRP A 412 2.02 21.92 76.51
C TRP A 412 3.50 21.60 76.32
N GLY A 413 4.22 21.60 77.43
CA GLY A 413 5.42 20.80 77.60
C GLY A 413 5.33 20.14 78.97
N VAL A 414 5.20 18.81 79.02
CA VAL A 414 6.00 17.93 79.89
C VAL A 414 6.07 16.55 79.20
N ARG A 415 7.29 16.03 79.28
CA ARG A 415 7.90 14.82 78.71
C ARG A 415 7.45 13.57 79.49
N ALA A 416 7.28 12.43 78.83
CA ALA A 416 7.39 11.10 79.43
C ALA A 416 8.17 10.18 78.50
N THR A 417 9.19 9.55 79.09
CA THR A 417 10.21 8.66 78.54
C THR A 417 9.84 7.20 78.77
N SER A 418 10.17 6.31 77.83
CA SER A 418 10.75 4.95 77.99
C SER A 418 10.66 4.23 76.64
N GLU A 419 11.78 3.89 75.99
CA GLU A 419 12.38 2.54 75.96
C GLU A 419 11.41 1.46 75.44
N GLY A 420 11.68 0.66 74.41
CA GLY A 420 12.87 0.40 73.62
C GLY A 420 12.57 -0.75 72.63
N VAL A 421 13.63 -1.31 72.04
CA VAL A 421 13.68 -2.58 71.29
C VAL A 421 13.38 -2.50 69.79
N GLY A 422 14.46 -2.48 68.98
CA GLY A 422 14.47 -3.05 67.64
C GLY A 422 14.64 -4.58 67.71
N PRO A 423 14.43 -5.30 66.58
CA PRO A 423 15.62 -5.61 65.78
C PRO A 423 15.41 -5.61 64.25
N SER A 424 16.56 -5.79 63.62
CA SER A 424 16.95 -5.88 62.22
C SER A 424 16.17 -6.82 61.28
N TYR A 425 16.14 -6.38 60.02
CA TYR A 425 16.32 -7.12 58.76
C TYR A 425 15.75 -8.54 58.60
N GLY A 426 14.79 -8.66 57.68
CA GLY A 426 14.43 -9.90 57.01
C GLY A 426 13.94 -9.61 55.60
N SER A 427 14.82 -9.67 54.61
CA SER A 427 14.50 -9.66 53.19
C SER A 427 13.92 -11.02 52.79
N THR A 428 12.67 -11.06 52.34
CA THR A 428 12.13 -12.22 51.62
C THR A 428 11.68 -11.78 50.23
N ASN A 429 12.44 -12.24 49.25
CA ASN A 429 12.20 -12.06 47.83
C ASN A 429 11.12 -13.07 47.40
N PRO A 430 9.97 -12.65 46.82
CA PRO A 430 8.86 -13.56 46.51
C PRO A 430 9.03 -14.39 45.21
N TRP A 431 10.22 -14.37 44.59
CA TRP A 431 10.48 -15.04 43.31
C TRP A 431 11.77 -15.88 43.38
N GLY A 432 11.66 -17.10 43.89
CA GLY A 432 12.68 -18.15 43.77
C GLY A 432 12.02 -19.51 43.52
N PRO A 433 12.58 -20.37 42.66
CA PRO A 433 11.97 -21.65 42.31
C PRO A 433 12.06 -22.68 43.46
N PRO A 434 11.16 -23.68 43.51
CA PRO A 434 11.14 -24.65 44.60
C PRO A 434 12.34 -25.61 44.53
N VAL A 435 12.98 -25.82 45.69
CA VAL A 435 14.02 -26.83 45.88
C VAL A 435 13.35 -28.18 46.17
N THR A 436 13.59 -29.16 45.32
CA THR A 436 13.18 -30.55 45.47
C THR A 436 14.02 -31.25 46.55
N ALA A 437 13.38 -32.03 47.41
CA ALA A 437 13.98 -33.10 48.18
C ALA A 437 13.41 -34.44 47.72
#